data_AF-A0A077NEJ1-F1
#
_entry.id   AF-A0A077NEJ1-F1
#
_cell.length_a   1.000
_cell.length_b   1.000
_cell.length_c   1.000
_cell.angle_alpha   90.00
_cell.angle_beta   90.00
_cell.angle_gamma   90.00
#
_symmetry.space_group_name_H-M   'P 1'
#
loop_
_entity.id
_entity.type
_entity.pdbx_description
1 polymer ?
#
loop_
_entity_poly.entity_id
_entity_poly.type
_entity_poly.pdbx_seq_one_letter_code
_entity_poly.pdbx_strand_id
1 'polypeptide(L)'
;MSIVSTVANTINNSVRSLPPVMHNRMPVITTELLANVYETDANNIQQNFKRNKGRFVEGKHFFNLTGSILREFKNRLTVSQSVGKNARSLTLWTERGAARHAKMLDTDKAWDVFEALEDFYFNQKEAEEVKPKTRRSTASQLTPLRQTAERLITTGLGRIYPDIWKLVHEHFEVKHITQLEPSQITEAIEFLNVLEGEYLGKEELPVLHGYSGFSGKLLMELENGEVVYSSALTPNHHVATINDFMEIAQRAGYLLIRKEDMQPMMKALEGYKFNA
;
A
#
# COMPACT_ATOMS: atom_id res chain seq x y z
N MET A 1 8.00 6.51 63.38
CA MET A 1 8.92 7.37 62.62
C MET A 1 9.11 6.75 61.24
N SER A 2 8.43 7.31 60.22
CA SER A 2 8.51 6.82 58.85
C SER A 2 9.63 7.58 58.13
N ILE A 3 10.68 6.86 57.77
CA ILE A 3 11.76 7.37 56.91
C ILE A 3 11.30 7.29 55.46
N VAL A 4 10.96 8.46 54.92
CA VAL A 4 10.71 8.70 53.50
C VAL A 4 12.05 8.57 52.78
N SER A 5 12.27 7.45 52.08
CA SER A 5 13.41 7.32 51.17
C SER A 5 13.03 7.96 49.84
N THR A 6 13.51 9.19 49.65
CA THR A 6 13.52 9.90 48.38
C THR A 6 14.42 9.14 47.41
N VAL A 7 13.83 8.30 46.56
CA VAL A 7 14.53 7.76 45.39
C VAL A 7 14.40 8.81 44.30
N ALA A 8 15.50 9.51 44.03
CA ALA A 8 15.65 10.33 42.85
C ALA A 8 15.41 9.43 41.62
N ASN A 9 14.30 9.67 40.92
CA ASN A 9 14.04 9.08 39.61
C ASN A 9 15.03 9.68 38.62
N THR A 10 16.16 8.98 38.45
CA THR A 10 17.03 9.13 37.28
C THR A 10 16.20 8.82 36.04
N ILE A 11 15.91 9.85 35.24
CA ILE A 11 15.20 9.73 33.97
C ILE A 11 16.14 8.99 33.01
N ASN A 12 15.99 7.66 32.96
CA ASN A 12 16.74 6.83 32.04
C ASN A 12 16.19 7.06 30.63
N ASN A 13 16.99 7.73 29.80
CA ASN A 13 16.75 8.03 28.40
C ASN A 13 16.61 6.73 27.60
N SER A 14 15.38 6.30 27.33
CA SER A 14 15.11 5.13 26.49
C SER A 14 13.88 5.37 25.63
N VAL A 15 14.05 6.25 24.62
CA VAL A 15 13.10 6.37 23.51
C VAL A 15 12.95 5.02 22.79
N ARG A 16 13.99 4.16 22.83
CA ARG A 16 13.98 2.78 22.32
C ARG A 16 13.01 1.83 23.05
N SER A 17 12.60 2.12 24.29
CA SER A 17 11.66 1.28 25.04
C SER A 17 10.23 1.80 25.05
N LEU A 18 9.94 2.91 24.36
CA LEU A 18 8.57 3.39 24.21
C LEU A 18 7.91 2.65 23.05
N PRO A 19 6.70 2.07 23.24
CA PRO A 19 5.98 1.44 22.14
C PRO A 19 5.73 2.49 21.03
N PRO A 20 6.05 2.18 19.77
CA PRO A 20 5.87 3.12 18.67
C PRO A 20 4.39 3.44 18.51
N VAL A 21 4.05 4.73 18.50
CA VAL A 21 2.67 5.14 18.25
C VAL A 21 2.40 5.01 16.76
N MET A 22 1.36 4.24 16.42
CA MET A 22 0.98 4.02 15.02
C MET A 22 -0.11 4.99 14.59
N HIS A 23 0.11 5.67 13.48
CA HIS A 23 -0.92 6.45 12.77
C HIS A 23 -0.86 6.13 11.27
N ASN A 24 -1.99 5.72 10.69
CA ASN A 24 -2.08 5.29 9.28
C ASN A 24 -1.04 4.21 8.91
N ARG A 25 -0.84 3.21 9.79
CA ARG A 25 0.17 2.14 9.65
C ARG A 25 1.62 2.61 9.57
N MET A 26 1.91 3.85 9.99
CA MET A 26 3.27 4.35 10.12
C MET A 26 3.62 4.68 11.57
N PRO A 27 4.84 4.37 12.02
CA PRO A 27 5.32 4.83 13.31
C PRO A 27 5.48 6.35 13.28
N VAL A 28 4.91 7.00 14.29
CA VAL A 28 4.90 8.46 14.42
C VAL A 28 5.25 8.87 15.84
N ILE A 29 5.86 10.06 15.97
CA ILE A 29 6.21 10.67 17.26
C ILE A 29 5.69 12.10 17.36
N THR A 30 5.39 12.55 18.58
CA THR A 30 4.94 13.91 18.83
C THR A 30 6.11 14.90 18.78
N THR A 31 5.81 16.20 18.68
CA THR A 31 6.83 17.24 18.66
C THR A 31 7.61 17.29 19.97
N GLU A 32 6.94 17.03 21.09
CA GLU A 32 7.52 16.99 22.43
C GLU A 32 8.48 15.80 22.59
N LEU A 33 8.10 14.62 22.08
CA LEU A 33 8.98 13.46 22.09
C LEU A 33 10.18 13.66 21.17
N LEU A 34 9.97 14.25 19.98
CA LEU A 34 11.03 14.58 19.04
C LEU A 34 12.04 15.57 19.63
N ALA A 35 11.55 16.56 20.37
CA ALA A 35 12.37 17.54 21.07
C ALA A 35 13.27 16.87 22.13
N ASN A 36 12.69 15.95 22.92
CA ASN A 36 13.45 15.16 23.90
C ASN A 36 14.51 14.28 23.24
N VAL A 37 14.22 13.64 22.10
CA VAL A 37 15.18 12.80 21.35
C VAL A 37 16.40 13.60 20.92
N TYR A 38 16.18 14.82 20.41
CA TYR A 38 17.25 15.68 19.92
C TYR A 38 17.85 16.60 20.98
N GLU A 39 17.43 16.46 22.25
CA GLU A 39 17.85 17.30 23.37
C GLU A 39 17.70 18.80 23.06
N THR A 40 16.57 19.16 22.47
CA THR A 40 16.21 20.54 22.10
C THR A 40 14.82 20.90 22.61
N ASP A 41 14.46 22.17 22.55
CA ASP A 41 13.09 22.62 22.84
C ASP A 41 12.10 22.30 21.71
N ALA A 42 10.86 21.98 22.07
CA ALA A 42 9.76 21.82 21.13
C ALA A 42 9.53 23.07 20.27
N ASN A 43 9.81 24.27 20.81
CA ASN A 43 9.78 25.53 20.08
C ASN A 43 10.78 25.54 18.92
N ASN A 44 11.97 24.98 19.10
CA ASN A 44 12.99 24.93 18.05
C ASN A 44 12.55 24.02 16.92
N ILE A 45 11.95 22.85 17.24
CA ILE A 45 11.36 21.94 16.25
C ILE A 45 10.28 22.65 15.42
N GLN A 46 9.35 23.36 16.09
CA GLN A 46 8.27 24.08 15.41
C GLN A 46 8.77 25.24 14.56
N GLN A 47 9.71 26.03 15.06
CA GLN A 47 10.32 27.13 14.31
C GLN A 47 11.08 26.61 13.09
N ASN A 48 11.79 25.48 13.24
CA ASN A 48 12.52 24.85 12.16
C ASN A 48 11.56 24.38 11.05
N PHE A 49 10.50 23.69 11.42
CA PHE A 49 9.44 23.31 10.48
C PHE A 49 8.84 24.52 9.77
N LYS A 50 8.56 25.61 10.49
CA LYS A 50 7.99 26.83 9.90
C LYS A 50 8.95 27.48 8.89
N ARG A 51 10.24 27.57 9.20
CA ARG A 51 11.28 28.13 8.31
C ARG A 51 11.52 27.27 7.08
N ASN A 52 11.38 25.95 7.21
CA ASN A 52 11.66 24.99 6.15
C ASN A 52 10.42 24.31 5.58
N LYS A 53 9.23 24.92 5.71
CA LYS A 53 7.94 24.27 5.39
C LYS A 53 7.88 23.67 3.98
N GLY A 54 8.49 24.30 2.98
CA GLY A 54 8.56 23.79 1.60
C GLY A 54 9.37 22.48 1.45
N ARG A 55 10.19 22.14 2.45
CA ARG A 55 10.89 20.86 2.60
C ARG A 55 10.13 19.90 3.48
N PHE A 56 8.83 20.05 3.69
CA PHE A 56 8.00 19.06 4.36
C PHE A 56 6.74 18.82 3.54
N VAL A 57 6.27 17.58 3.57
CA VAL A 57 5.12 17.13 2.78
C VAL A 57 4.24 16.34 3.73
N GLU A 58 3.00 16.80 3.88
CA GLU A 58 1.99 16.13 4.70
C GLU A 58 1.72 14.72 4.16
N GLY A 59 1.51 13.76 5.06
CA GLY A 59 1.37 12.35 4.73
C GLY A 59 2.67 11.59 4.47
N LYS A 60 3.79 12.29 4.23
CA LYS A 60 5.13 11.69 4.07
C LYS A 60 6.05 11.98 5.25
N HIS A 61 6.10 13.24 5.67
CA HIS A 61 7.02 13.71 6.72
C HIS A 61 6.29 14.01 8.02
N PHE A 62 5.04 14.45 7.95
CA PHE A 62 4.22 14.73 9.12
C PHE A 62 2.74 14.51 8.84
N PHE A 63 1.97 14.39 9.90
CA PHE A 63 0.51 14.42 9.90
C PHE A 63 0.03 15.53 10.81
N ASN A 64 -0.92 16.34 10.36
CA ASN A 64 -1.58 17.30 11.22
C ASN A 64 -2.94 16.75 11.66
N LEU A 65 -3.07 16.42 12.94
CA LEU A 65 -4.33 15.95 13.51
C LEU A 65 -5.15 17.12 14.03
N THR A 66 -6.39 17.23 13.58
CA THR A 66 -7.36 18.23 14.02
C THR A 66 -8.71 17.58 14.34
N GLY A 67 -9.55 18.26 15.13
CA GLY A 67 -10.95 17.84 15.35
C GLY A 67 -11.10 16.47 16.01
N SER A 68 -11.98 15.63 15.45
CA SER A 68 -12.31 14.30 15.98
C SER A 68 -11.11 13.36 16.04
N ILE A 69 -10.26 13.37 15.01
CA ILE A 69 -9.06 12.53 14.90
C ILE A 69 -8.08 12.83 16.04
N LEU A 70 -7.91 14.12 16.38
CA LEU A 70 -7.08 14.55 17.50
C LEU A 70 -7.64 14.07 18.84
N ARG A 71 -8.97 14.16 19.04
CA ARG A 71 -9.63 13.73 20.27
C ARG A 71 -9.46 12.22 20.48
N GLU A 72 -9.67 11.44 19.42
CA GLU A 72 -9.45 9.99 19.47
C GLU A 72 -7.98 9.63 19.72
N PHE A 73 -7.05 10.35 19.09
CA PHE A 73 -5.62 10.14 19.30
C PHE A 73 -5.21 10.45 20.75
N LYS A 74 -5.66 11.57 21.32
CA LYS A 74 -5.43 11.92 22.74
C LYS A 74 -5.96 10.85 23.69
N ASN A 75 -7.13 10.27 23.40
CA ASN A 75 -7.72 9.21 24.22
C ASN A 75 -6.93 7.89 24.18
N ARG A 76 -6.14 7.66 23.13
CA ARG A 76 -5.30 6.46 22.98
C ARG A 76 -3.92 6.59 23.65
N LEU A 77 -3.45 7.80 23.92
CA LEU A 77 -2.12 8.04 24.49
C LEU A 77 -2.12 7.85 26.01
N THR A 78 -1.19 7.04 26.52
CA THR A 78 -0.91 6.91 27.95
C THR A 78 -0.29 8.21 28.50
N VAL A 79 -0.48 8.49 29.79
CA VAL A 79 -0.09 9.72 30.52
C VAL A 79 1.36 10.21 30.24
N SER A 80 2.28 9.30 29.90
CA SER A 80 3.69 9.59 29.59
C SER A 80 3.94 10.30 28.26
N GLN A 81 2.97 10.33 27.32
CA GLN A 81 3.09 11.02 26.03
C GLN A 81 2.23 12.28 25.99
N SER A 82 2.31 13.09 27.05
CA SER A 82 1.42 14.23 27.28
C SER A 82 1.41 15.23 26.13
N VAL A 83 0.30 15.24 25.39
CA VAL A 83 -0.10 16.34 24.50
C VAL A 83 -0.94 17.33 25.31
N GLY A 84 -0.76 18.63 25.09
CA GLY A 84 -1.54 19.66 25.78
C GLY A 84 -3.05 19.39 25.70
N LYS A 85 -3.72 19.30 26.86
CA LYS A 85 -5.16 18.98 26.97
C LYS A 85 -6.01 19.88 26.06
N ASN A 86 -5.62 21.15 25.91
CA ASN A 86 -6.33 22.17 25.12
C ASN A 86 -5.82 22.38 23.68
N ALA A 87 -4.87 21.57 23.19
CA ALA A 87 -4.34 21.74 21.83
C ALA A 87 -5.44 21.51 20.78
N ARG A 88 -5.62 22.46 19.85
CA ARG A 88 -6.59 22.42 18.73
C ARG A 88 -6.08 21.64 17.52
N SER A 89 -4.77 21.46 17.44
CA SER A 89 -4.07 20.69 16.42
C SER A 89 -2.85 19.99 17.03
N LEU A 90 -2.46 18.84 16.49
CA LEU A 90 -1.23 18.14 16.87
C LEU A 90 -0.47 17.71 15.62
N THR A 91 0.80 18.07 15.56
CA THR A 91 1.70 17.58 14.51
C THR A 91 2.40 16.32 14.97
N LEU A 92 2.25 15.26 14.17
CA LEU A 92 2.92 13.99 14.32
C LEU A 92 4.00 13.84 13.25
N TRP A 93 5.18 13.38 13.63
CA TRP A 93 6.33 13.25 12.76
C TRP A 93 6.58 11.79 12.41
N THR A 94 6.77 11.51 11.13
CA THR A 94 7.25 10.19 10.68
C THR A 94 8.77 10.10 10.87
N GLU A 95 9.35 8.92 10.74
CA GLU A 95 10.82 8.74 10.74
C GLU A 95 11.51 9.66 9.72
N ARG A 96 10.92 9.82 8.54
CA ARG A 96 11.43 10.71 7.49
C ARG A 96 11.31 12.19 7.89
N GLY A 97 10.28 12.56 8.65
CA GLY A 97 10.14 13.90 9.21
C GLY A 97 11.19 14.19 10.29
N ALA A 98 11.40 13.23 11.19
CA ALA A 98 12.43 13.31 12.22
C ALA A 98 13.83 13.47 11.60
N ALA A 99 14.18 12.65 10.60
CA ALA A 99 15.44 12.77 9.88
C ALA A 99 15.64 14.16 9.22
N ARG A 100 14.57 14.79 8.71
CA ARG A 100 14.66 16.16 8.19
C ARG A 100 14.91 17.19 9.29
N HIS A 101 14.38 16.97 10.48
CA HIS A 101 14.72 17.80 11.64
C HIS A 101 16.19 17.64 12.04
N ALA A 102 16.71 16.42 12.10
CA ALA A 102 18.12 16.18 12.41
C ALA A 102 19.06 16.95 11.45
N LYS A 103 18.76 16.96 10.15
CA LYS A 103 19.54 17.72 9.15
C LYS A 103 19.62 19.23 9.42
N MET A 104 18.71 19.78 10.21
CA MET A 104 18.54 21.21 10.43
C MET A 104 18.77 21.60 11.90
N LEU A 105 19.12 20.65 12.76
CA LEU A 105 19.46 20.85 14.16
C LEU A 105 20.96 20.70 14.32
N ASP A 106 21.55 21.53 15.18
CA ASP A 106 22.99 21.55 15.45
C ASP A 106 23.30 20.92 16.83
N THR A 107 22.52 19.90 17.22
CA THR A 107 22.67 19.22 18.51
C THR A 107 23.50 17.96 18.34
N ASP A 108 24.27 17.57 19.37
CA ASP A 108 25.08 16.34 19.36
C ASP A 108 24.21 15.10 19.07
N LYS A 109 22.96 15.08 19.54
CA LYS A 109 21.99 14.02 19.23
C LYS A 109 21.53 14.00 17.78
N ALA A 110 21.53 15.13 17.08
CA ALA A 110 21.25 15.16 15.64
C ALA A 110 22.40 14.52 14.85
N TRP A 111 23.64 14.65 15.33
CA TRP A 111 24.81 13.94 14.79
C TRP A 111 24.71 12.43 14.98
N ASP A 112 24.33 11.95 16.18
CA ASP A 112 24.11 10.51 16.43
C ASP A 112 23.08 9.90 15.44
N VAL A 113 22.00 10.65 15.13
CA VAL A 113 20.98 10.21 14.18
C VAL A 113 21.49 10.25 12.73
N PHE A 114 22.33 11.21 12.41
CA PHE A 114 22.96 11.28 11.08
C PHE A 114 23.93 10.11 10.88
N GLU A 115 24.78 9.82 11.86
CA GLU A 115 25.67 8.66 11.87
C GLU A 115 24.89 7.35 11.69
N ALA A 116 23.80 7.15 12.42
CA ALA A 116 22.94 5.97 12.26
C ALA A 116 22.29 5.86 10.85
N LEU A 117 21.99 7.00 10.21
CA LEU A 117 21.47 7.03 8.84
C LEU A 117 22.56 6.75 7.80
N GLU A 118 23.77 7.26 8.02
CA GLU A 118 24.95 6.95 7.19
C GLU A 118 25.30 5.47 7.29
N ASP A 119 25.37 4.93 8.51
CA ASP A 119 25.57 3.50 8.76
C ASP A 119 24.50 2.68 8.04
N PHE A 120 23.23 3.04 8.12
CA PHE A 120 22.18 2.31 7.40
C PHE A 120 22.32 2.40 5.87
N TYR A 121 22.72 3.56 5.34
CA TYR A 121 22.89 3.78 3.90
C TYR A 121 24.12 3.05 3.33
N PHE A 122 25.25 3.08 4.04
CA PHE A 122 26.50 2.44 3.60
C PHE A 122 26.54 0.95 3.94
N ASN A 123 25.93 0.51 5.04
CA ASN A 123 25.83 -0.91 5.42
C ASN A 123 24.61 -1.61 4.81
N GLN A 124 23.81 -0.90 3.99
CA GLN A 124 22.64 -1.48 3.30
C GLN A 124 23.02 -2.66 2.38
N LYS A 125 24.26 -2.69 1.88
CA LYS A 125 24.78 -3.80 1.07
C LYS A 125 25.02 -5.08 1.87
N GLU A 126 25.33 -4.99 3.16
CA GLU A 126 25.54 -6.18 4.00
C GLU A 126 24.21 -6.78 4.47
N ALA A 127 23.18 -5.95 4.67
CA ALA A 127 21.86 -6.40 5.10
C ALA A 127 21.03 -7.12 4.00
N GLU A 128 21.33 -6.88 2.73
CA GLU A 128 20.70 -7.64 1.63
C GLU A 128 21.24 -9.07 1.49
N GLU A 129 22.42 -9.38 2.03
CA GLU A 129 23.03 -10.71 1.93
C GLU A 129 22.66 -11.69 3.05
N VAL A 130 21.99 -11.25 4.12
CA VAL A 130 21.58 -12.11 5.26
C VAL A 130 20.09 -12.43 5.24
N LYS A 131 19.55 -12.81 4.08
CA LYS A 131 18.40 -13.72 4.05
C LYS A 131 18.95 -15.11 3.79
N PRO A 132 18.87 -16.08 4.72
CA PRO A 132 19.20 -17.45 4.37
C PRO A 132 18.26 -17.84 3.23
N LYS A 133 18.84 -18.14 2.06
CA LYS A 133 18.11 -18.86 1.01
C LYS A 133 17.87 -20.26 1.56
N THR A 134 16.86 -20.42 2.41
CA THR A 134 16.50 -21.71 3.00
C THR A 134 16.01 -22.60 1.85
N ARG A 135 16.93 -23.35 1.26
CA ARG A 135 16.60 -24.46 0.36
C ARG A 135 15.94 -25.51 1.24
N ARG A 136 14.63 -25.66 1.09
CA ARG A 136 13.80 -26.62 1.83
C ARG A 136 13.70 -27.96 1.10
N SER A 137 13.96 -27.94 -0.21
CA SER A 137 14.00 -29.14 -1.05
C SER A 137 15.29 -29.26 -1.85
N THR A 138 15.73 -30.50 -2.04
CA THR A 138 16.89 -30.85 -2.86
C THR A 138 16.55 -30.89 -4.36
N ALA A 139 17.55 -30.76 -5.22
CA ALA A 139 17.36 -30.82 -6.68
C ALA A 139 16.73 -32.16 -7.12
N SER A 140 17.08 -33.27 -6.45
CA SER A 140 16.51 -34.59 -6.69
C SER A 140 15.01 -34.62 -6.42
N GLN A 141 14.57 -34.05 -5.30
CA GLN A 141 13.16 -33.98 -4.90
C GLN A 141 12.30 -33.12 -5.85
N LEU A 142 12.88 -32.10 -6.48
CA LEU A 142 12.18 -31.23 -7.44
C LEU A 142 12.09 -31.81 -8.85
N THR A 143 12.81 -32.90 -9.14
CA THR A 143 12.84 -33.52 -10.47
C THR A 143 11.45 -33.91 -10.96
N PRO A 144 10.56 -34.54 -10.17
CA PRO A 144 9.23 -34.93 -10.63
C PRO A 144 8.35 -33.71 -10.97
N LEU A 145 8.47 -32.61 -10.22
CA LEU A 145 7.77 -31.36 -10.51
C LEU A 145 8.26 -30.72 -11.80
N ARG A 146 9.58 -30.71 -12.02
CA ARG A 146 10.20 -30.24 -13.28
C ARG A 146 9.76 -31.08 -14.47
N GLN A 147 9.77 -32.41 -14.33
CA GLN A 147 9.32 -33.34 -15.37
C GLN A 147 7.84 -33.20 -15.68
N THR A 148 6.99 -32.95 -14.66
CA THR A 148 5.56 -32.68 -14.86
C THR A 148 5.37 -31.38 -15.64
N ALA A 149 6.08 -30.31 -15.25
CA ALA A 149 6.07 -29.07 -16.00
C ALA A 149 6.58 -29.27 -17.44
N GLU A 150 7.69 -29.97 -17.66
CA GLU A 150 8.24 -30.30 -19.00
C GLU A 150 7.28 -31.14 -19.85
N ARG A 151 6.56 -32.09 -19.23
CA ARG A 151 5.48 -32.84 -19.89
C ARG A 151 4.43 -31.86 -20.40
N LEU A 152 3.89 -30.99 -19.53
CA LEU A 152 2.87 -29.99 -19.91
C LEU A 152 3.33 -29.03 -21.01
N ILE A 153 4.62 -28.69 -21.02
CA ILE A 153 5.25 -27.91 -22.08
C ILE A 153 5.20 -28.66 -23.42
N THR A 154 5.45 -29.97 -23.40
CA THR A 154 5.59 -30.81 -24.59
C THR A 154 4.23 -31.28 -25.15
N THR A 155 3.22 -31.50 -24.31
CA THR A 155 1.89 -32.01 -24.74
C THR A 155 0.98 -30.98 -25.43
N GLY A 156 1.39 -29.69 -25.53
CA GLY A 156 0.68 -28.70 -26.36
C GLY A 156 -0.08 -27.59 -25.63
N LEU A 157 0.06 -27.45 -24.31
CA LEU A 157 -0.51 -26.32 -23.53
C LEU A 157 0.34 -25.02 -23.65
N GLY A 158 0.81 -24.70 -24.85
CA GLY A 158 1.80 -23.64 -25.15
C GLY A 158 1.38 -22.19 -24.82
N ARG A 159 0.20 -21.97 -24.23
CA ARG A 159 -0.31 -20.64 -23.83
C ARG A 159 -0.14 -20.34 -22.34
N ILE A 160 -0.15 -21.36 -21.46
CA ILE A 160 0.13 -21.19 -20.02
C ILE A 160 1.65 -21.22 -19.71
N TYR A 161 2.45 -21.54 -20.73
CA TYR A 161 3.91 -21.73 -20.68
C TYR A 161 4.71 -20.62 -19.97
N PRO A 162 4.52 -19.31 -20.25
CA PRO A 162 5.36 -18.28 -19.65
C PRO A 162 5.19 -18.17 -18.12
N ASP A 163 4.10 -18.72 -17.60
CA ASP A 163 3.62 -18.46 -16.26
C ASP A 163 3.43 -19.71 -15.40
N ILE A 164 3.71 -20.94 -15.88
CA ILE A 164 3.59 -22.17 -15.08
C ILE A 164 4.31 -22.03 -13.73
N TRP A 165 5.55 -21.54 -13.77
CA TRP A 165 6.31 -21.29 -12.54
C TRP A 165 5.74 -20.13 -11.73
N LYS A 166 5.13 -19.12 -12.36
CA LYS A 166 4.45 -18.03 -11.63
C LYS A 166 3.22 -18.54 -10.90
N LEU A 167 2.42 -19.41 -11.51
CA LEU A 167 1.26 -20.04 -10.88
C LEU A 167 1.68 -20.89 -9.67
N VAL A 168 2.75 -21.68 -9.81
CA VAL A 168 3.31 -22.45 -8.69
C VAL A 168 3.86 -21.53 -7.60
N HIS A 169 4.54 -20.44 -7.97
CA HIS A 169 5.05 -19.46 -7.00
C HIS A 169 3.93 -18.76 -6.23
N GLU A 170 2.85 -18.40 -6.92
CA GLU A 170 1.68 -17.74 -6.34
C GLU A 170 0.87 -18.70 -5.44
N HIS A 171 0.60 -19.92 -5.91
CA HIS A 171 -0.19 -20.90 -5.17
C HIS A 171 0.47 -21.34 -3.85
N PHE A 172 1.80 -21.48 -3.85
CA PHE A 172 2.55 -21.93 -2.67
C PHE A 172 3.23 -20.77 -1.91
N GLU A 173 2.96 -19.52 -2.30
CA GLU A 173 3.57 -18.29 -1.74
C GLU A 173 5.12 -18.34 -1.69
N VAL A 174 5.73 -19.01 -2.67
CA VAL A 174 7.19 -19.15 -2.77
C VAL A 174 7.77 -18.27 -3.87
N LYS A 175 8.97 -17.74 -3.66
CA LYS A 175 9.69 -16.98 -4.71
C LYS A 175 10.35 -17.89 -5.74
N HIS A 176 10.64 -19.13 -5.34
CA HIS A 176 11.32 -20.11 -6.17
C HIS A 176 10.99 -21.52 -5.69
N ILE A 177 10.84 -22.47 -6.61
CA ILE A 177 10.51 -23.88 -6.32
C ILE A 177 11.45 -24.59 -5.33
N THR A 178 12.67 -24.09 -5.12
CA THR A 178 13.61 -24.61 -4.12
C THR A 178 13.20 -24.34 -2.67
N GLN A 179 12.20 -23.47 -2.48
CA GLN A 179 11.62 -23.13 -1.18
C GLN A 179 10.42 -24.01 -0.82
N LEU A 180 9.93 -24.84 -1.75
CA LEU A 180 8.87 -25.80 -1.46
C LEU A 180 9.37 -26.83 -0.44
N GLU A 181 8.52 -27.21 0.49
CA GLU A 181 8.74 -28.38 1.34
C GLU A 181 8.52 -29.67 0.52
N PRO A 182 9.17 -30.80 0.88
CA PRO A 182 8.98 -32.06 0.15
C PRO A 182 7.52 -32.52 0.05
N SER A 183 6.67 -32.20 1.03
CA SER A 183 5.23 -32.46 0.98
C SER A 183 4.50 -31.62 -0.07
N GLN A 184 4.88 -30.35 -0.19
CA GLN A 184 4.29 -29.40 -1.14
C GLN A 184 4.66 -29.68 -2.58
N ILE A 185 5.72 -30.47 -2.83
CA ILE A 185 6.09 -30.89 -4.20
C ILE A 185 4.99 -31.77 -4.80
N THR A 186 4.44 -32.70 -4.02
CA THR A 186 3.36 -33.58 -4.47
C THR A 186 2.10 -32.77 -4.75
N GLU A 187 1.76 -31.84 -3.85
CA GLU A 187 0.64 -30.91 -4.03
C GLU A 187 0.82 -30.03 -5.28
N ALA A 188 2.05 -29.58 -5.56
CA ALA A 188 2.35 -28.77 -6.75
C ALA A 188 2.20 -29.58 -8.04
N ILE A 189 2.56 -30.86 -8.04
CA ILE A 189 2.34 -31.76 -9.18
C ILE A 189 0.85 -31.99 -9.40
N GLU A 190 0.10 -32.21 -8.33
CA GLU A 190 -1.36 -32.39 -8.40
C GLU A 190 -2.05 -31.12 -8.89
N PHE A 191 -1.66 -29.94 -8.39
CA PHE A 191 -2.10 -28.64 -8.89
C PHE A 191 -1.87 -28.49 -10.41
N LEU A 192 -0.69 -28.87 -10.90
CA LEU A 192 -0.38 -28.85 -12.34
C LEU A 192 -1.24 -29.84 -13.15
N ASN A 193 -1.54 -31.03 -12.60
CA ASN A 193 -2.43 -32.01 -13.24
C ASN A 193 -3.90 -31.56 -13.22
N VAL A 194 -4.34 -30.86 -12.17
CA VAL A 194 -5.69 -30.27 -12.12
C VAL A 194 -5.83 -29.17 -13.15
N LEU A 195 -4.82 -28.32 -13.32
CA LEU A 195 -4.77 -27.33 -14.42
C LEU A 195 -4.81 -28.00 -15.80
N GLU A 196 -4.25 -29.20 -15.95
CA GLU A 196 -4.35 -30.02 -17.17
C GLU A 196 -5.78 -30.56 -17.36
N GLY A 197 -6.44 -31.02 -16.29
CA GLY A 197 -7.78 -31.62 -16.31
C GLY A 197 -8.95 -30.64 -16.43
N GLU A 198 -8.85 -29.43 -15.84
CA GLU A 198 -9.85 -28.36 -15.97
C GLU A 198 -9.82 -27.71 -17.37
N TYR A 199 -8.76 -27.93 -18.14
CA TYR A 199 -8.59 -27.44 -19.52
C TYR A 199 -9.09 -28.43 -20.58
N LEU A 200 -10.15 -29.19 -20.30
CA LEU A 200 -10.90 -29.94 -21.32
C LEU A 200 -12.07 -29.07 -21.82
N GLY A 201 -11.79 -28.12 -22.72
CA GLY A 201 -12.85 -27.27 -23.25
C GLY A 201 -12.47 -26.24 -24.29
N LYS A 202 -12.16 -26.69 -25.51
CA LYS A 202 -12.80 -26.27 -26.78
C LYS A 202 -12.02 -26.87 -27.95
N GLU A 203 -12.69 -27.69 -28.76
CA GLU A 203 -12.18 -28.19 -30.03
C GLU A 203 -11.62 -27.03 -30.87
N GLU A 204 -10.38 -27.17 -31.33
CA GLU A 204 -9.76 -26.20 -32.23
C GLU A 204 -10.42 -26.29 -33.61
N LEU A 205 -11.28 -25.33 -33.94
CA LEU A 205 -11.56 -25.02 -35.34
C LEU A 205 -10.29 -24.44 -35.99
N PRO A 206 -9.99 -24.77 -37.26
CA PRO A 206 -8.75 -24.37 -37.91
C PRO A 206 -8.65 -22.83 -37.97
N VAL A 207 -7.58 -22.29 -37.37
CA VAL A 207 -7.33 -20.85 -37.35
C VAL A 207 -6.90 -20.37 -38.74
N LEU A 208 -7.64 -19.42 -39.30
CA LEU A 208 -7.31 -18.72 -40.53
C LEU A 208 -5.98 -17.94 -40.32
N HIS A 209 -4.97 -18.22 -41.14
CA HIS A 209 -3.69 -17.52 -41.10
C HIS A 209 -3.90 -16.04 -41.43
N GLY A 210 -3.62 -15.12 -40.49
CA GLY A 210 -3.67 -13.68 -40.73
C GLY A 210 -4.00 -12.77 -39.55
N TYR A 211 -4.38 -13.28 -38.38
CA TYR A 211 -4.66 -12.42 -37.22
C TYR A 211 -3.38 -12.01 -36.48
N SER A 212 -2.84 -10.84 -36.80
CA SER A 212 -1.95 -10.11 -35.88
C SER A 212 -2.78 -9.70 -34.66
N GLY A 213 -2.41 -10.20 -33.47
CA GLY A 213 -3.13 -9.96 -32.22
C GLY A 213 -3.49 -8.49 -32.00
N PHE A 214 -4.72 -8.25 -31.54
CA PHE A 214 -5.22 -6.92 -31.22
C PHE A 214 -4.33 -6.25 -30.16
N SER A 215 -3.71 -5.13 -30.50
CA SER A 215 -2.97 -4.27 -29.56
C SER A 215 -3.80 -3.00 -29.33
N GLY A 216 -4.48 -2.92 -28.19
CA GLY A 216 -5.37 -1.81 -27.86
C GLY A 216 -6.06 -1.99 -26.51
N LYS A 217 -6.88 -1.01 -26.12
CA LYS A 217 -7.76 -1.11 -24.94
C LYS A 217 -9.09 -1.68 -25.38
N LEU A 218 -9.69 -2.54 -24.55
CA LEU A 218 -10.98 -3.17 -24.83
C LEU A 218 -11.93 -2.91 -23.67
N LEU A 219 -13.15 -2.47 -23.97
CA LEU A 219 -14.24 -2.34 -23.01
C LEU A 219 -15.07 -3.62 -23.05
N MET A 220 -15.21 -4.29 -21.92
CA MET A 220 -15.98 -5.52 -21.78
C MET A 220 -17.09 -5.35 -20.75
N GLU A 221 -18.25 -5.88 -21.06
CA GLU A 221 -19.36 -6.07 -20.12
C GLU A 221 -19.46 -7.55 -19.80
N LEU A 222 -19.49 -7.88 -18.50
CA LEU A 222 -19.59 -9.26 -18.03
C LEU A 222 -20.88 -9.45 -17.25
N GLU A 223 -21.64 -10.49 -17.59
CA GLU A 223 -22.82 -10.93 -16.86
C GLU A 223 -22.63 -12.41 -16.50
N ASN A 224 -22.78 -12.75 -15.22
CA ASN A 224 -22.59 -14.12 -14.70
C ASN A 224 -21.24 -14.79 -15.07
N GLY A 225 -20.19 -13.98 -15.25
CA GLY A 225 -18.86 -14.46 -15.64
C GLY A 225 -18.67 -14.66 -17.15
N GLU A 226 -19.70 -14.43 -17.96
CA GLU A 226 -19.61 -14.45 -19.42
C GLU A 226 -19.52 -13.03 -19.98
N VAL A 227 -18.70 -12.86 -21.02
CA VAL A 227 -18.58 -11.57 -21.72
C VAL A 227 -19.80 -11.40 -22.62
N VAL A 228 -20.71 -10.51 -22.24
CA VAL A 228 -21.93 -10.21 -23.01
C VAL A 228 -21.72 -9.13 -24.06
N TYR A 229 -20.70 -8.28 -23.87
CA TYR A 229 -20.33 -7.24 -24.83
C TYR A 229 -18.83 -6.96 -24.79
N SER A 230 -18.24 -6.70 -25.97
CA SER A 230 -16.82 -6.37 -26.11
C SER A 230 -16.63 -5.35 -27.23
N SER A 231 -15.90 -4.26 -26.97
CA SER A 231 -15.60 -3.24 -27.97
C SER A 231 -14.18 -2.68 -27.83
N ALA A 232 -13.51 -2.43 -28.96
CA ALA A 232 -12.19 -1.84 -28.99
C ALA A 232 -12.27 -0.32 -28.77
N LEU A 233 -11.50 0.19 -27.81
CA LEU A 233 -11.41 1.61 -27.53
C LEU A 233 -10.32 2.26 -28.38
N THR A 234 -10.69 3.34 -29.06
CA THR A 234 -9.73 4.20 -29.77
C THR A 234 -9.08 5.21 -28.82
N PRO A 235 -7.95 5.84 -29.17
CA PRO A 235 -7.29 6.86 -28.33
C PRO A 235 -8.18 8.06 -27.98
N ASN A 236 -9.27 8.30 -28.74
CA ASN A 236 -10.21 9.39 -28.47
C ASN A 236 -11.26 9.03 -27.40
N HIS A 237 -11.36 7.75 -27.01
CA HIS A 237 -12.26 7.32 -25.95
C HIS A 237 -11.65 7.59 -24.58
N HIS A 238 -12.41 8.27 -23.74
CA HIS A 238 -12.06 8.50 -22.33
C HIS A 238 -12.90 7.56 -21.48
N VAL A 239 -12.24 6.80 -20.60
CA VAL A 239 -12.89 5.89 -19.65
C VAL A 239 -12.69 6.47 -18.26
N ALA A 240 -13.78 6.64 -17.52
CA ALA A 240 -13.77 7.18 -16.17
C ALA A 240 -14.82 6.45 -15.33
N THR A 241 -14.69 6.53 -14.01
CA THR A 241 -15.76 6.02 -13.15
C THR A 241 -16.99 6.91 -13.31
N ILE A 242 -18.18 6.37 -12.96
CA ILE A 242 -19.40 7.17 -13.02
C ILE A 242 -19.32 8.43 -12.15
N ASN A 243 -18.60 8.38 -11.03
CA ASN A 243 -18.39 9.53 -10.13
C ASN A 243 -17.52 10.60 -10.79
N ASP A 244 -16.43 10.21 -11.44
CA ASP A 244 -15.56 11.14 -12.16
C ASP A 244 -16.31 11.81 -13.32
N PHE A 245 -17.14 11.03 -14.03
CA PHE A 245 -17.99 11.56 -15.09
C PHE A 245 -19.02 12.56 -14.54
N MET A 246 -19.67 12.25 -13.41
CA MET A 246 -20.62 13.14 -12.76
C MET A 246 -19.97 14.47 -12.35
N GLU A 247 -18.76 14.44 -11.78
CA GLU A 247 -18.03 15.64 -11.41
C GLU A 247 -17.68 16.51 -12.63
N ILE A 248 -17.20 15.90 -13.72
CA ILE A 248 -16.87 16.60 -14.96
C ILE A 248 -18.12 17.27 -15.55
N ALA A 249 -19.23 16.54 -15.60
CA ALA A 249 -20.49 17.04 -16.13
C ALA A 249 -21.02 18.22 -15.29
N GLN A 250 -20.97 18.13 -13.96
CA GLN A 250 -21.39 19.21 -13.07
C GLN A 250 -20.54 20.47 -13.25
N ARG A 251 -19.22 20.33 -13.39
CA ARG A 251 -18.31 21.46 -13.67
C ARG A 251 -18.58 22.12 -15.02
N ALA A 252 -19.00 21.33 -16.01
CA ALA A 252 -19.39 21.83 -17.32
C ALA A 252 -20.83 22.40 -17.36
N GLY A 253 -21.52 22.47 -16.21
CA GLY A 253 -22.86 23.03 -16.09
C GLY A 253 -23.99 22.07 -16.45
N TYR A 254 -23.70 20.78 -16.61
CA TYR A 254 -24.72 19.75 -16.82
C TYR A 254 -25.23 19.22 -15.48
N LEU A 255 -26.56 19.04 -15.37
CA LEU A 255 -27.20 18.41 -14.24
C LEU A 255 -27.58 16.97 -14.61
N LEU A 256 -26.91 15.98 -14.02
CA LEU A 256 -27.29 14.57 -14.19
C LEU A 256 -28.44 14.22 -13.24
N ILE A 257 -29.55 13.77 -13.80
CA ILE A 257 -30.74 13.31 -13.06
C ILE A 257 -30.99 11.87 -13.46
N ARG A 258 -31.24 10.99 -12.49
CA ARG A 258 -31.65 9.62 -12.81
C ARG A 258 -32.99 9.65 -13.54
N LYS A 259 -33.17 8.75 -14.51
CA LYS A 259 -34.38 8.71 -15.35
C LYS A 259 -35.68 8.59 -14.53
N GLU A 260 -35.62 7.88 -13.40
CA GLU A 260 -36.72 7.72 -12.45
C GLU A 260 -37.14 9.04 -11.78
N ASP A 261 -36.17 9.90 -11.44
CA ASP A 261 -36.41 11.20 -10.80
C ASP A 261 -36.77 12.30 -11.81
N MET A 262 -36.42 12.10 -13.09
CA MET A 262 -36.72 13.05 -14.17
C MET A 262 -38.22 13.13 -14.47
N GLN A 263 -38.93 11.99 -14.44
CA GLN A 263 -40.35 11.90 -14.81
C GLN A 263 -41.25 12.79 -13.93
N PRO A 264 -41.16 12.75 -12.59
CA PRO A 264 -41.89 13.67 -11.71
C PRO A 264 -41.52 15.14 -11.94
N MET A 265 -40.23 15.41 -12.19
CA MET A 265 -39.71 16.77 -12.37
C MET A 265 -40.23 17.40 -13.68
N MET A 266 -40.23 16.66 -14.78
CA MET A 266 -40.78 17.09 -16.06
C MET A 266 -42.28 17.38 -15.96
N LYS A 267 -43.03 16.50 -15.27
CA LYS A 267 -44.47 16.69 -15.03
C LYS A 267 -44.77 17.92 -14.15
N ALA A 268 -43.91 18.23 -13.19
CA ALA A 268 -44.00 19.44 -12.38
C ALA A 268 -43.68 20.72 -13.19
N LEU A 269 -42.73 20.64 -14.12
CA LEU A 269 -42.36 21.74 -15.02
C LEU A 269 -43.44 22.03 -16.07
N GLU A 270 -44.14 21.01 -16.58
CA GLU A 270 -45.31 21.19 -17.45
C GLU A 270 -46.49 21.90 -16.74
N GLY A 271 -46.58 21.77 -15.42
CA GLY A 271 -47.54 22.50 -14.59
C GLY A 271 -47.20 23.98 -14.37
N TYR A 272 -45.94 24.38 -14.56
CA TYR A 272 -45.50 25.77 -14.55
C TYR A 272 -45.75 26.38 -15.93
N LYS A 273 -46.97 26.85 -16.18
CA LYS A 273 -47.16 27.89 -17.20
C LYS A 273 -46.30 29.07 -16.78
N PHE A 274 -45.23 29.34 -17.53
CA PHE A 274 -44.55 30.63 -17.47
C PHE A 274 -45.61 31.68 -17.86
N ASN A 275 -46.18 32.36 -16.87
CA ASN A 275 -46.92 33.59 -17.10
C ASN A 275 -45.89 34.63 -17.54
N ALA A 276 -45.63 34.66 -18.86
CA ALA A 276 -45.15 35.85 -19.55
C ALA A 276 -46.36 36.74 -19.87
#